data_AF-A0A7C1EU70-F1
#
_entry.id   AF-A0A7C1EU70-F1
#
_cell.length_a   1.000
_cell.length_b   1.000
_cell.length_c   1.000
_cell.angle_alpha   90.00
_cell.angle_beta   90.00
_cell.angle_gamma   90.00
#
_symmetry.space_group_name_H-M   'P 1'
#
loop_
_entity.id
_entity.type
_entity.pdbx_description
1 polymer ?
#
loop_
_entity_poly.entity_id
_entity_poly.type
_entity_poly.pdbx_seq_one_letter_code
_entity_poly.pdbx_strand_id
1 'polypeptide(L)'
;MIKFEPSELEVMKKSGQVIGYVGNNYISEIYQLDRARTVEDFEKQIKNIALRAISIGKKEEESFYTKPLADLMVIINKYKDNYDEIKDIVLIYATYYLGVIKYSKIDKEG
;
A
#
# COMPACT_ATOMS: atom_id res chain seq x y z
N MET A 1 -6.50 20.22 2.65
CA MET A 1 -6.23 19.70 1.30
C MET A 1 -4.84 20.09 0.88
N ILE A 2 -3.93 19.13 1.00
CA ILE A 2 -2.53 19.26 0.59
C ILE A 2 -2.45 19.31 -0.93
N LYS A 3 -1.51 20.12 -1.45
CA LYS A 3 -1.08 20.01 -2.83
C LYS A 3 0.14 19.10 -2.88
N PHE A 4 -0.08 17.85 -3.23
CA PHE A 4 0.99 16.89 -3.44
C PHE A 4 1.69 17.14 -4.77
N GLU A 5 3.00 16.97 -4.78
CA GLU A 5 3.77 16.96 -6.02
C GLU A 5 3.40 15.73 -6.87
N PRO A 6 3.50 15.80 -8.21
CA PRO A 6 3.23 14.65 -9.07
C PRO A 6 4.05 13.40 -8.71
N SER A 7 5.30 13.60 -8.26
CA SER A 7 6.18 12.53 -7.79
C SER A 7 5.68 11.86 -6.51
N GLU A 8 5.05 12.62 -5.60
CA GLU A 8 4.50 12.10 -4.35
C GLU A 8 3.24 11.28 -4.60
N LEU A 9 2.38 11.74 -5.52
CA LEU A 9 1.22 10.98 -5.97
C LEU A 9 1.63 9.65 -6.63
N GLU A 10 2.69 9.66 -7.43
CA GLU A 10 3.22 8.44 -8.05
C GLU A 10 3.76 7.45 -6.99
N VAL A 11 4.40 7.94 -5.93
CA VAL A 11 4.82 7.10 -4.79
C VAL A 11 3.60 6.50 -4.08
N MET A 12 2.55 7.28 -3.81
CA MET A 12 1.33 6.78 -3.18
C MET A 12 0.64 5.72 -4.05
N LYS A 13 0.57 5.94 -5.37
CA LYS A 13 0.02 4.97 -6.33
C LYS A 13 0.80 3.66 -6.33
N LYS A 14 2.13 3.72 -6.45
CA LYS A 14 3.00 2.53 -6.41
C LYS A 14 2.93 1.80 -5.06
N SER A 15 2.79 2.55 -3.97
CA SER A 15 2.58 1.96 -2.64
C SER A 15 1.26 1.24 -2.55
N GLY A 16 0.18 1.84 -3.08
CA GLY A 16 -1.11 1.19 -3.21
C GLY A 16 -1.02 -0.12 -4.00
N GLN A 17 -0.27 -0.15 -5.10
CA GLN A 17 -0.03 -1.39 -5.86
C GLN A 17 0.60 -2.50 -5.01
N VAL A 18 1.66 -2.18 -4.26
CA VAL A 18 2.30 -3.11 -3.32
C VAL A 18 1.31 -3.60 -2.26
N ILE A 19 0.57 -2.69 -1.64
CA ILE A 19 -0.42 -3.02 -0.60
C ILE A 19 -1.54 -3.89 -1.17
N GLY A 20 -2.02 -3.60 -2.37
CA GLY A 20 -3.05 -4.39 -3.05
C GLY A 20 -2.58 -5.82 -3.31
N TYR A 21 -1.33 -6.00 -3.74
CA TYR A 21 -0.73 -7.32 -3.91
C TYR A 21 -0.58 -8.06 -2.58
N VAL A 22 -0.09 -7.41 -1.52
CA VAL A 22 -0.04 -8.01 -0.18
C VAL A 22 -1.45 -8.39 0.29
N GLY A 23 -2.42 -7.51 0.07
CA GLY A 23 -3.83 -7.71 0.42
C GLY A 23 -4.50 -8.88 -0.32
N ASN A 24 -3.98 -9.28 -1.49
CA ASN A 24 -4.46 -10.47 -2.19
C ASN A 24 -4.21 -11.75 -1.38
N ASN A 25 -3.09 -11.81 -0.67
CA ASN A 25 -2.74 -12.92 0.23
C ASN A 25 -3.16 -12.65 1.69
N TYR A 26 -3.24 -11.38 2.09
CA TYR A 26 -3.45 -10.96 3.48
C TYR A 26 -4.41 -9.76 3.55
N ILE A 27 -5.69 -9.99 3.26
CA ILE A 27 -6.71 -8.91 3.23
C ILE A 27 -6.82 -8.14 4.55
N SER A 28 -6.48 -8.79 5.68
CA SER A 28 -6.43 -8.16 7.00
C SER A 28 -5.52 -6.94 7.06
N GLU A 29 -4.47 -6.89 6.23
CA GLU A 29 -3.53 -5.78 6.22
C GLU A 29 -4.15 -4.49 5.69
N ILE A 30 -5.07 -4.58 4.72
CA ILE A 30 -5.81 -3.43 4.20
C ILE A 30 -6.80 -2.92 5.25
N TYR A 31 -7.51 -3.83 5.93
CA TYR A 31 -8.42 -3.45 7.01
C TYR A 31 -7.69 -2.80 8.20
N GLN A 32 -6.52 -3.31 8.57
CA GLN A 32 -5.71 -2.71 9.62
C GLN A 32 -5.17 -1.34 9.21
N LEU A 33 -4.81 -1.16 7.93
CA LEU A 33 -4.37 0.12 7.39
C LEU A 33 -5.48 1.17 7.48
N ASP A 34 -6.71 0.82 7.06
CA ASP A 34 -7.89 1.70 7.16
C ASP A 34 -8.19 2.11 8.61
N ARG A 35 -8.08 1.16 9.52
CA ARG A 35 -8.34 1.36 10.96
C ARG A 35 -7.25 2.13 11.70
N ALA A 36 -6.12 2.47 11.08
CA ALA A 36 -5.09 3.30 11.70
C ALA A 36 -5.68 4.68 12.09
N ARG A 37 -5.57 5.02 13.38
CA ARG A 37 -6.13 6.26 13.97
C ARG A 37 -5.08 7.29 14.34
N THR A 38 -3.81 6.92 14.31
CA THR A 38 -2.68 7.83 14.47
C THR A 38 -1.66 7.62 13.37
N VAL A 39 -0.76 8.59 13.19
CA VAL A 39 0.34 8.47 12.22
C VAL A 39 1.26 7.30 12.58
N GLU A 40 1.50 7.04 13.87
CA GLU A 40 2.32 5.93 14.34
C GLU A 40 1.68 4.56 14.03
N ASP A 41 0.35 4.44 14.19
CA ASP A 41 -0.39 3.24 13.79
C ASP A 41 -0.27 3.01 12.28
N PHE A 42 -0.40 4.09 11.50
CA PHE A 42 -0.30 4.03 10.06
C PHE A 42 1.10 3.61 9.60
N GLU A 43 2.15 4.27 10.11
CA GLU A 43 3.55 3.92 9.86
C GLU A 43 3.89 2.48 10.25
N LYS A 44 3.43 2.05 11.42
CA LYS A 44 3.59 0.66 11.89
C LYS A 44 2.97 -0.31 10.90
N GLN A 45 1.78 0.01 10.40
CA GLN A 45 1.09 -0.86 9.47
C GLN A 45 1.75 -0.90 8.08
N ILE A 46 2.30 0.21 7.59
CA ILE A 46 3.15 0.22 6.38
C ILE A 46 4.38 -0.68 6.55
N LYS A 47 5.03 -0.66 7.71
CA LYS A 47 6.18 -1.55 8.02
C LYS A 47 5.76 -3.03 8.04
N ASN A 48 4.63 -3.35 8.65
CA ASN A 48 4.09 -4.72 8.65
C ASN A 48 3.83 -5.23 7.23
N ILE A 49 3.21 -4.39 6.39
CA ILE A 49 2.96 -4.70 5.00
C ILE A 49 4.28 -4.93 4.23
N ALA A 50 5.29 -4.09 4.45
CA ALA A 50 6.60 -4.27 3.83
C ALA A 50 7.25 -5.62 4.20
N LEU A 51 7.15 -6.03 5.47
CA LEU A 51 7.65 -7.32 5.93
C LEU A 51 6.88 -8.49 5.28
N ARG A 52 5.56 -8.38 5.15
CA ARG A 52 4.75 -9.38 4.43
C ARG A 52 5.11 -9.47 2.97
N ALA A 53 5.30 -8.32 2.32
CA ALA A 53 5.70 -8.24 0.92
C ALA A 53 7.01 -9.01 0.66
N ILE A 54 8.01 -8.82 1.51
CA ILE A 54 9.29 -9.57 1.47
C ILE A 54 9.04 -11.07 1.68
N SER A 55 8.17 -11.43 2.63
CA SER A 55 7.86 -12.84 2.89
C SER A 55 7.15 -13.52 1.72
N ILE A 56 6.29 -12.81 0.99
CA ILE A 56 5.65 -13.33 -0.23
C ILE A 56 6.68 -13.49 -1.34
N GLY A 57 7.50 -12.46 -1.59
CA GLY A 57 8.54 -12.53 -2.63
C GLY A 57 9.49 -13.72 -2.44
N LYS A 58 9.88 -14.01 -1.19
CA LYS A 58 10.66 -15.22 -0.86
C LYS A 58 9.96 -16.54 -1.19
N LYS A 59 8.62 -16.59 -1.10
CA LYS A 59 7.83 -17.79 -1.40
C LYS A 59 7.58 -17.98 -2.89
N GLU A 60 7.37 -16.88 -3.62
CA GLU A 60 7.02 -16.91 -5.04
C GLU A 60 8.26 -16.81 -5.97
N GLU A 61 9.48 -16.80 -5.40
CA GLU A 61 10.74 -16.53 -6.11
C GLU A 61 10.75 -15.20 -6.89
N GLU A 62 9.88 -14.27 -6.50
CA GLU A 62 9.77 -12.94 -7.09
C GLU A 62 10.45 -11.88 -6.21
N SER A 63 11.21 -10.98 -6.84
CA SER A 63 11.76 -9.82 -6.14
C SER A 63 10.64 -8.83 -5.83
N PHE A 64 10.25 -8.74 -4.56
CA PHE A 64 9.22 -7.80 -4.16
C PHE A 64 9.80 -6.39 -3.96
N TYR A 65 9.39 -5.45 -4.81
CA TYR A 65 9.89 -4.09 -4.79
C TYR A 65 9.22 -3.25 -3.67
N THR A 66 9.84 -3.22 -2.49
CA THR A 66 9.32 -2.49 -1.31
C THR A 66 9.73 -1.02 -1.23
N LYS A 67 10.59 -0.54 -2.14
CA LYS A 67 11.03 0.86 -2.19
C LYS A 67 9.87 1.88 -2.18
N PRO A 68 8.74 1.67 -2.87
CA PRO A 68 7.60 2.59 -2.79
C PRO A 68 7.09 2.78 -1.36
N LEU A 69 7.06 1.73 -0.54
CA LEU A 69 6.65 1.84 0.86
C LEU A 69 7.66 2.62 1.70
N ALA A 70 8.96 2.49 1.41
CA ALA A 70 9.99 3.29 2.06
C ALA A 70 9.89 4.78 1.65
N ASP A 71 9.67 5.05 0.36
CA ASP A 71 9.44 6.40 -0.15
C ASP A 71 8.14 7.00 0.44
N LEU A 72 7.10 6.19 0.63
CA LEU A 72 5.86 6.60 1.29
C LEU A 72 6.09 7.03 2.74
N MET A 73 6.96 6.33 3.48
CA MET A 73 7.32 6.74 4.85
C MET A 73 7.94 8.15 4.89
N VAL A 74 8.70 8.55 3.87
CA VAL A 74 9.24 9.91 3.76
C VAL A 74 8.11 10.93 3.57
N ILE A 75 7.12 10.61 2.74
CA ILE A 75 5.95 11.47 2.49
C ILE A 75 5.09 11.59 3.75
N ILE A 76 4.83 10.48 4.46
CA ILE A 76 4.10 10.48 5.73
C ILE A 76 4.78 11.41 6.74
N ASN A 77 6.11 11.35 6.85
CA ASN A 77 6.85 12.22 7.76
C ASN A 77 6.79 13.71 7.34
N LYS A 78 6.82 13.99 6.03
CA LYS A 78 6.70 15.36 5.50
C LYS A 78 5.34 15.99 5.80
N TYR A 79 4.27 15.20 5.78
CA TYR A 79 2.89 15.65 5.93
C TYR A 79 2.18 15.00 7.13
N LYS A 80 2.92 14.76 8.22
CA LYS A 80 2.44 13.96 9.36
C LYS A 80 1.11 14.44 9.95
N ASP A 81 0.85 15.75 9.94
CA ASP A 81 -0.35 16.34 10.53
C ASP A 81 -1.60 16.13 9.64
N ASN A 82 -1.40 15.67 8.41
CA ASN A 82 -2.42 15.36 7.41
C ASN A 82 -2.19 13.96 6.81
N TYR A 83 -1.69 13.03 7.63
CA TYR A 83 -1.43 11.65 7.22
C TYR A 83 -2.72 10.91 6.78
N ASP A 84 -3.89 11.40 7.19
CA ASP A 84 -5.20 10.91 6.80
C ASP A 84 -5.45 11.09 5.31
N GLU A 85 -5.13 12.25 4.73
CA GLU A 85 -5.22 12.47 3.27
C GLU A 85 -4.33 11.48 2.50
N ILE A 86 -3.12 11.19 3.02
CA ILE A 86 -2.20 10.20 2.42
C ILE A 86 -2.78 8.79 2.54
N LYS A 87 -3.30 8.43 3.72
CA LYS A 87 -3.90 7.12 4.01
C LYS A 87 -5.04 6.83 3.04
N ASP A 88 -5.94 7.79 2.83
CA ASP A 88 -7.10 7.64 1.96
C ASP A 88 -6.69 7.41 0.50
N ILE A 89 -5.73 8.19 -0.01
CA ILE A 89 -5.21 8.02 -1.37
C ILE A 89 -4.59 6.62 -1.54
N VAL A 90 -3.75 6.21 -0.58
CA VAL A 90 -3.09 4.90 -0.61
C VAL A 90 -4.12 3.76 -0.54
N LEU A 91 -5.18 3.88 0.26
CA LEU A 91 -6.26 2.90 0.36
C LEU A 91 -7.06 2.78 -0.93
N ILE A 92 -7.35 3.89 -1.61
CA ILE A 92 -8.03 3.89 -2.91
C ILE A 92 -7.20 3.10 -3.92
N TYR A 93 -5.91 3.39 -4.05
CA TYR A 93 -5.05 2.63 -4.96
C TYR A 93 -4.90 1.17 -4.56
N ALA A 94 -4.75 0.88 -3.27
CA ALA A 94 -4.64 -0.49 -2.77
C ALA A 94 -5.87 -1.34 -3.12
N THR A 95 -7.07 -0.81 -2.87
CA THR A 95 -8.33 -1.50 -3.18
C THR A 95 -8.54 -1.65 -4.68
N TYR A 96 -8.19 -0.64 -5.48
CA TYR A 96 -8.20 -0.72 -6.94
C TYR A 96 -7.30 -1.85 -7.44
N TYR A 97 -6.03 -1.87 -7.04
CA TYR A 97 -5.08 -2.89 -7.49
C TYR A 97 -5.43 -4.29 -6.99
N LEU A 98 -5.95 -4.42 -5.76
CA LEU A 98 -6.50 -5.68 -5.28
C LEU A 98 -7.64 -6.18 -6.19
N GLY A 99 -8.56 -5.28 -6.57
CA GLY A 99 -9.61 -5.58 -7.54
C GLY A 99 -9.03 -6.09 -8.86
N VAL A 100 -8.08 -5.35 -9.45
CA VAL A 100 -7.39 -5.77 -10.68
C VAL A 100 -6.81 -7.18 -10.54
N ILE A 101 -6.12 -7.49 -9.43
CA ILE A 101 -5.52 -8.82 -9.20
C ILE A 101 -6.59 -9.92 -9.11
N LYS A 102 -7.68 -9.67 -8.39
CA LYS A 102 -8.75 -10.66 -8.21
C LYS A 102 -9.55 -10.91 -9.48
N TYR A 103 -9.87 -9.86 -10.22
CA TYR A 103 -10.74 -9.96 -11.40
C TYR A 103 -9.97 -10.28 -12.69
N SER A 104 -8.67 -9.96 -12.79
CA SER A 104 -7.84 -10.40 -13.93
C SER A 104 -7.59 -11.91 -13.97
N LYS A 105 -7.83 -12.62 -12.87
CA LYS A 105 -7.78 -14.09 -12.83
C LYS A 105 -9.07 -14.74 -13.34
N ILE A 106 -10.22 -14.06 -13.23
CA ILE A 106 -11.52 -14.60 -13.64
C ILE A 106 -11.62 -14.70 -15.18
N ASP A 107 -11.02 -13.77 -15.93
CA ASP A 107 -11.01 -13.80 -17.41
C ASP A 107 -10.11 -14.90 -18.01
N LYS A 108 -9.30 -15.61 -17.21
CA LYS A 108 -8.40 -16.66 -17.71
C LYS A 108 -8.95 -18.08 -17.55
N GLU A 109 -10.08 -18.25 -16.87
CA GLU A 109 -10.72 -19.54 -16.62
C GLU A 109 -12.09 -19.68 -17.32
N GLY A 110 -12.48 -18.70 -18.15
CA GLY A 110 -13.73 -18.68 -18.93
C GLY A 110 -13.55 -19.00 -20.41
#